data_AF-A0A7V2XBL8-F1
#
_entry.id   AF-A0A7V2XBL8-F1
#
_cell.length_a   1.000
_cell.length_b   1.000
_cell.length_c   1.000
_cell.angle_alpha   90.00
_cell.angle_beta   90.00
_cell.angle_gamma   90.00
#
_symmetry.space_group_name_H-M   'P 1'
#
loop_
_entity.id
_entity.type
_entity.pdbx_description
1 polymer ?
#
loop_
_entity_poly.entity_id
_entity_poly.type
_entity_poly.pdbx_seq_one_letter_code
_entity_poly.pdbx_strand_id
1 'polypeptide(L)'
;MTGPTADSIPTPPCCGVSGRCGGATRSSFPATGACGGPGNACSGIESPRFGSAAAVRERPSRPPGTGREAGVGASGGRWVRLTGLRGGRTMEPVLLDSIPFRVDPEDLKKKLRVKEGSGMAGQLEDLLREAGKIARPKACYRVAFIDSRGEDQVVIEGVRFTSRVLRVNLDQAFRTFPFVATCGPEMEEWSRSVDGIVEQFWAEEIKVRAVRGAVGFLQEYLTDRYNPGPLSRMNPGSLPDWPLSEQKPLFSLLGNGPAAIGVQLNDSFLMTPVKSVSGIWFPAESKYENCQLCNRENCPGRRAPFDPGLMERKYRLLGSYPSAPG
;
A
#
# COMPACT_ATOMS: atom_id res chain seq x y z
N MET A 1 -58.99 35.48 25.39
CA MET A 1 -57.76 34.78 25.82
C MET A 1 -57.87 33.35 25.27
N THR A 2 -57.69 33.04 23.97
CA THR A 2 -56.59 33.31 23.01
C THR A 2 -55.22 33.09 23.68
N GLY A 3 -54.37 32.13 23.29
CA GLY A 3 -54.32 31.33 22.06
C GLY A 3 -53.29 30.17 22.12
N PRO A 4 -53.01 29.50 20.99
CA PRO A 4 -52.54 28.10 20.91
C PRO A 4 -51.13 27.89 20.27
N THR A 5 -50.81 26.60 20.11
CA THR A 5 -49.72 25.85 19.43
C THR A 5 -49.02 26.43 18.19
N ALA A 6 -47.74 26.07 18.01
CA ALA A 6 -46.97 25.97 16.75
C ALA A 6 -45.59 25.32 17.03
N ASP A 7 -44.89 24.64 16.13
CA ASP A 7 -45.28 23.82 14.99
C ASP A 7 -44.03 23.06 14.51
N SER A 8 -44.28 22.00 13.75
CA SER A 8 -43.29 21.18 13.05
C SER A 8 -42.83 21.90 11.78
N ILE A 9 -41.54 21.83 11.43
CA ILE A 9 -41.05 22.33 10.13
C ILE A 9 -40.92 21.16 9.13
N PRO A 10 -41.68 21.17 8.03
CA PRO A 10 -41.56 20.21 6.94
C PRO A 10 -40.63 20.71 5.80
N THR A 11 -40.14 19.74 5.04
CA THR A 11 -39.47 19.82 3.74
C THR A 11 -40.22 20.66 2.69
N PRO A 12 -39.51 21.37 1.79
CA PRO A 12 -40.15 22.12 0.71
C PRO A 12 -40.62 21.20 -0.45
N PRO A 13 -41.73 21.55 -1.13
CA PRO A 13 -42.28 20.77 -2.24
C PRO A 13 -41.64 21.12 -3.59
N CYS A 14 -41.51 20.10 -4.43
CA CYS A 14 -41.27 20.22 -5.86
C CYS A 14 -42.49 20.88 -6.54
N CYS A 15 -42.32 22.10 -7.05
CA CYS A 15 -43.26 22.70 -7.99
C CYS A 15 -43.00 22.15 -9.39
N GLY A 16 -43.99 21.47 -9.95
CA GLY A 16 -44.15 21.27 -11.40
C GLY A 16 -45.50 21.82 -11.82
N VAL A 17 -45.52 22.74 -12.80
CA VAL A 17 -46.67 23.13 -13.65
C VAL A 17 -46.03 23.74 -14.92
N SER A 18 -45.93 22.99 -16.02
CA SER A 18 -46.88 22.90 -17.15
C SER A 18 -46.84 24.10 -18.12
N GLY A 19 -46.56 23.80 -19.39
CA GLY A 19 -46.70 24.71 -20.53
C GLY A 19 -46.61 23.93 -21.84
N ARG A 20 -47.76 23.43 -22.33
CA ARG A 20 -48.02 23.06 -23.75
C ARG A 20 -48.12 24.38 -24.57
N CYS A 21 -48.02 24.48 -25.90
CA CYS A 21 -48.39 23.60 -27.01
C CYS A 21 -47.86 24.18 -28.35
N GLY A 22 -47.75 23.33 -29.38
CA GLY A 22 -47.74 23.68 -30.82
C GLY A 22 -46.40 23.39 -31.51
N GLY A 23 -46.25 22.54 -32.53
CA GLY A 23 -47.18 21.76 -33.35
C GLY A 23 -46.65 21.75 -34.79
N ALA A 24 -46.25 20.59 -35.33
CA ALA A 24 -46.19 20.23 -36.77
C ALA A 24 -45.50 18.86 -36.95
N THR A 25 -46.27 17.78 -37.08
CA THR A 25 -46.52 16.97 -38.30
C THR A 25 -45.47 15.88 -38.63
N ARG A 26 -45.85 14.65 -38.26
CA ARG A 26 -45.78 13.33 -38.95
C ARG A 26 -44.69 13.10 -40.01
N SER A 27 -43.90 12.04 -39.81
CA SER A 27 -43.93 10.85 -40.68
C SER A 27 -43.23 9.61 -40.05
N SER A 28 -43.93 8.48 -40.12
CA SER A 28 -43.45 7.08 -40.24
C SER A 28 -42.49 6.41 -39.23
N PHE A 29 -43.05 5.51 -38.42
CA PHE A 29 -42.47 4.23 -37.93
C PHE A 29 -42.62 3.14 -39.03
N PRO A 30 -42.04 1.90 -38.95
CA PRO A 30 -41.61 1.20 -37.74
C PRO A 30 -40.28 0.40 -37.78
N ALA A 31 -39.95 -0.15 -36.59
CA ALA A 31 -39.06 -1.30 -36.31
C ALA A 31 -37.55 -1.04 -36.47
N THR A 32 -36.64 -1.38 -35.55
CA THR A 32 -36.61 -2.33 -34.42
C THR A 32 -35.29 -2.09 -33.67
N GLY A 33 -35.26 -2.30 -32.34
CA GLY A 33 -34.06 -2.82 -31.67
C GLY A 33 -33.07 -1.83 -31.06
N ALA A 34 -33.11 -1.78 -29.73
CA ALA A 34 -31.95 -1.70 -28.82
C ALA A 34 -31.00 -0.47 -28.87
N CYS A 35 -31.32 0.47 -27.98
CA CYS A 35 -30.44 1.21 -27.06
C CYS A 35 -28.91 1.11 -27.23
N GLY A 36 -28.27 2.28 -27.40
CA GLY A 36 -27.15 2.71 -26.55
C GLY A 36 -25.75 2.68 -27.15
N GLY A 37 -25.38 3.74 -27.87
CA GLY A 37 -23.98 4.16 -28.00
C GLY A 37 -23.48 4.94 -26.77
N PRO A 38 -22.39 5.71 -26.87
CA PRO A 38 -21.03 5.21 -26.71
C PRO A 38 -20.25 5.92 -25.60
N GLY A 39 -19.12 5.32 -25.20
CA GLY A 39 -17.95 6.05 -24.72
C GLY A 39 -17.97 6.46 -23.24
N ASN A 40 -17.22 5.71 -22.43
CA ASN A 40 -16.45 6.35 -21.37
C ASN A 40 -15.03 5.83 -21.42
N ALA A 41 -14.14 6.71 -21.85
CA ALA A 41 -12.71 6.53 -21.81
C ALA A 41 -12.29 6.31 -20.36
N CYS A 42 -11.89 5.09 -20.03
CA CYS A 42 -11.05 4.85 -18.87
C CYS A 42 -9.72 5.53 -19.12
N SER A 43 -9.49 6.66 -18.47
CA SER A 43 -8.17 7.26 -18.31
C SER A 43 -7.30 6.29 -17.50
N GLY A 44 -6.68 5.35 -18.23
CA GLY A 44 -5.56 4.57 -17.75
C GLY A 44 -4.41 5.52 -17.44
N ILE A 45 -4.09 5.65 -16.17
CA ILE A 45 -2.77 6.12 -15.77
C ILE A 45 -1.83 4.97 -16.13
N GLU A 46 -1.27 5.01 -17.33
CA GLU A 46 -0.12 4.18 -17.68
C GLU A 46 0.98 4.48 -16.66
N SER A 47 1.35 3.47 -15.89
CA SER A 47 2.50 3.54 -15.00
C SER A 47 3.73 3.71 -15.90
N PRO A 48 4.56 4.75 -15.72
CA PRO A 48 5.75 4.91 -16.53
C PRO A 48 6.66 3.70 -16.29
N ARG A 49 6.92 2.91 -17.33
CA ARG A 49 7.87 1.78 -17.26
C ARG A 49 9.21 2.30 -16.74
N PHE A 50 9.57 1.89 -15.53
CA PHE A 50 10.86 2.25 -14.95
C PHE A 50 11.95 1.47 -15.70
N GLY A 51 12.78 2.19 -16.45
CA GLY A 51 13.96 1.60 -17.10
C GLY A 51 14.86 0.96 -16.04
N SER A 52 15.02 -0.36 -16.13
CA SER A 52 15.85 -1.16 -15.24
C SER A 52 17.33 -0.83 -15.45
N ALA A 53 17.84 0.09 -14.63
CA ALA A 53 19.27 0.28 -14.40
C ALA A 53 19.48 1.00 -13.05
N ALA A 54 18.92 0.45 -11.97
CA ALA A 54 19.31 0.86 -10.62
C ALA A 54 20.44 -0.07 -10.15
N ALA A 55 21.60 0.51 -9.83
CA ALA A 55 22.74 -0.23 -9.30
C ALA A 55 22.39 -0.77 -7.90
N VAL A 56 21.97 -2.02 -7.84
CA VAL A 56 21.79 -2.75 -6.57
C VAL A 56 23.18 -3.08 -6.04
N ARG A 57 23.52 -2.59 -4.85
CA ARG A 57 24.74 -3.02 -4.14
C ARG A 57 24.52 -4.41 -3.54
N GLU A 58 24.67 -5.45 -4.35
CA GLU A 58 24.84 -6.82 -3.86
C GLU A 58 26.34 -7.05 -3.55
N ARG A 59 26.68 -7.44 -2.31
CA ARG A 59 28.05 -7.88 -1.99
C ARG A 59 28.26 -9.31 -2.52
N PRO A 60 29.27 -9.59 -3.35
CA PRO A 60 29.54 -10.95 -3.79
C PRO A 60 30.30 -11.71 -2.70
N SER A 61 29.87 -12.93 -2.39
CA SER A 61 30.70 -13.89 -1.65
C SER A 61 30.64 -15.29 -2.27
N ARG A 62 31.60 -15.57 -3.16
CA ARG A 62 32.32 -16.86 -3.24
C ARG A 62 33.45 -16.85 -4.28
N PRO A 63 34.62 -17.45 -4.00
CA PRO A 63 35.49 -17.98 -5.04
C PRO A 63 35.17 -19.47 -5.31
N PRO A 64 35.61 -20.03 -6.48
CA PRO A 64 35.30 -21.39 -6.91
C PRO A 64 36.42 -22.41 -6.61
N GLY A 65 36.06 -23.70 -6.70
CA GLY A 65 36.96 -24.87 -6.79
C GLY A 65 37.12 -25.63 -5.46
N THR A 66 37.09 -26.95 -5.37
CA THR A 66 37.37 -28.01 -6.37
C THR A 66 36.61 -29.29 -6.02
N GLY A 67 36.20 -30.05 -7.04
CA GLY A 67 35.54 -31.35 -6.88
C GLY A 67 36.47 -32.49 -6.45
N ARG A 68 35.85 -33.57 -5.98
CA ARG A 68 36.28 -34.96 -6.18
C ARG A 68 35.09 -35.90 -5.91
N GLU A 69 34.87 -36.80 -6.85
CA GLU A 69 33.95 -37.94 -6.77
C GLU A 69 34.54 -39.08 -5.92
N ALA A 70 33.63 -39.92 -5.42
CA ALA A 70 33.63 -41.40 -5.42
C ALA A 70 33.37 -42.05 -4.06
N GLY A 71 32.42 -43.00 -4.03
CA GLY A 71 32.32 -44.02 -2.99
C GLY A 71 30.90 -44.49 -2.67
N VAL A 72 30.41 -45.49 -3.42
CA VAL A 72 29.21 -46.29 -3.10
C VAL A 72 29.54 -47.32 -2.01
N GLY A 73 28.66 -47.50 -1.03
CA GLY A 73 28.71 -48.60 -0.06
C GLY A 73 27.47 -48.66 0.81
N ALA A 74 26.63 -49.68 0.61
CA ALA A 74 25.40 -49.93 1.35
C ALA A 74 25.66 -50.65 2.68
N SER A 75 24.89 -50.30 3.73
CA SER A 75 24.18 -51.23 4.64
C SER A 75 23.80 -50.57 5.98
N GLY A 76 22.67 -51.01 6.53
CA GLY A 76 22.47 -51.10 7.99
C GLY A 76 21.80 -49.91 8.68
N GLY A 77 20.50 -50.03 8.94
CA GLY A 77 19.72 -49.05 9.68
C GLY A 77 20.19 -48.81 11.12
N ARG A 78 20.13 -47.55 11.53
CA ARG A 78 19.98 -47.11 12.91
C ARG A 78 19.40 -45.70 12.88
N TRP A 79 18.20 -45.52 13.44
CA TRP A 79 17.60 -44.20 13.62
C TRP A 79 18.38 -43.45 14.70
N VAL A 80 19.39 -42.69 14.29
CA VAL A 80 20.06 -41.73 15.15
C VAL A 80 19.28 -40.42 15.05
N ARG A 81 18.78 -39.93 16.18
CA ARG A 81 18.21 -38.58 16.30
C ARG A 81 19.25 -37.58 15.80
N LEU A 82 19.01 -36.99 14.62
CA LEU A 82 19.69 -35.78 14.17
C LEU A 82 19.13 -34.59 14.95
N THR A 83 19.54 -34.47 16.21
CA THR A 83 19.63 -33.18 16.88
C THR A 83 20.84 -32.46 16.32
N GLY A 84 20.61 -31.37 15.59
CA GLY A 84 21.68 -30.46 15.15
C GLY A 84 21.75 -30.27 13.64
N LEU A 85 20.87 -29.40 13.12
CA LEU A 85 21.10 -28.57 11.92
C LEU A 85 20.22 -27.31 12.04
N ARG A 86 20.42 -26.50 13.09
CA ARG A 86 19.98 -25.10 13.08
C ARG A 86 21.06 -24.27 12.40
N GLY A 87 21.15 -24.40 11.09
CA GLY A 87 21.90 -23.53 10.19
C GLY A 87 20.93 -22.85 9.25
N GLY A 88 19.89 -22.22 9.78
CA GLY A 88 18.98 -21.41 8.98
C GLY A 88 19.77 -20.21 8.46
N ARG A 89 19.99 -20.14 7.15
CA ARG A 89 20.48 -18.91 6.51
C ARG A 89 19.44 -17.82 6.80
N THR A 90 19.69 -16.98 7.80
CA THR A 90 18.96 -15.73 7.96
C THR A 90 19.18 -14.92 6.70
N MET A 91 18.18 -14.88 5.82
CA MET A 91 18.24 -13.98 4.67
C MET A 91 18.22 -12.56 5.21
N GLU A 92 19.33 -11.85 5.02
CA GLU A 92 19.42 -10.44 5.32
C GLU A 92 18.37 -9.66 4.49
N PRO A 93 17.84 -8.55 5.03
CA PRO A 93 16.95 -7.68 4.29
C PRO A 93 17.65 -7.12 3.06
N VAL A 94 16.95 -7.12 1.93
CA VAL A 94 17.39 -6.45 0.70
C VAL A 94 17.08 -4.97 0.81
N LEU A 95 18.08 -4.14 0.53
CA LEU A 95 17.98 -2.68 0.58
C LEU A 95 17.86 -2.10 -0.83
N LEU A 96 16.90 -1.22 -1.01
CA LEU A 96 16.69 -0.41 -2.22
C LEU A 96 16.89 1.06 -1.82
N ASP A 97 18.13 1.53 -1.91
CA ASP A 97 18.56 2.88 -1.50
C ASP A 97 18.63 3.90 -2.66
N SER A 98 18.43 3.42 -3.89
CA SER A 98 18.57 4.17 -5.13
C SER A 98 17.24 4.27 -5.89
N ILE A 99 16.15 4.56 -5.17
CA ILE A 99 14.83 4.71 -5.79
C ILE A 99 14.73 6.09 -6.44
N PRO A 100 14.36 6.18 -7.74
CA PRO A 100 14.22 7.46 -8.41
C PRO A 100 13.05 8.26 -7.83
N PHE A 101 13.31 9.52 -7.50
CA PHE A 101 12.26 10.47 -7.13
C PHE A 101 11.73 11.15 -8.41
N ARG A 102 10.48 10.87 -8.76
CA ARG A 102 9.81 11.45 -9.93
C ARG A 102 8.44 11.97 -9.51
N VAL A 103 8.24 13.26 -9.70
CA VAL A 103 6.98 13.94 -9.42
C VAL A 103 6.67 14.82 -10.61
N ASP A 104 5.49 14.62 -11.20
CA ASP A 104 4.96 15.49 -12.24
C ASP A 104 4.51 16.82 -11.61
N PRO A 105 5.12 17.97 -11.99
CA PRO A 105 4.74 19.28 -11.46
C PRO A 105 3.29 19.67 -11.79
N GLU A 106 2.77 19.29 -12.95
CA GLU A 106 1.40 19.63 -13.37
C GLU A 106 0.37 18.87 -12.55
N ASP A 107 0.60 17.57 -12.34
CA ASP A 107 -0.25 16.77 -11.46
C ASP A 107 -0.19 17.27 -10.01
N LEU A 108 1.00 17.72 -9.55
CA LEU A 108 1.15 18.32 -8.22
C LEU A 108 0.36 19.62 -8.09
N LYS A 109 0.51 20.55 -9.04
CA LYS A 109 -0.25 21.82 -9.08
C LYS A 109 -1.75 21.57 -9.10
N LYS A 110 -2.22 20.66 -9.95
CA LYS A 110 -3.65 20.29 -10.03
C LYS A 110 -4.16 19.70 -8.72
N LYS A 111 -3.41 18.80 -8.10
CA LYS A 111 -3.78 18.17 -6.82
C LYS A 111 -3.90 19.19 -5.69
N LEU A 112 -2.98 20.15 -5.66
CA LEU A 112 -2.93 21.22 -4.66
C LEU A 112 -3.82 22.42 -5.00
N ARG A 113 -4.52 22.37 -6.14
CA ARG A 113 -5.37 23.46 -6.67
C ARG A 113 -4.61 24.78 -6.84
N VAL A 114 -3.33 24.70 -7.18
CA VAL A 114 -2.48 25.86 -7.49
C VAL A 114 -2.72 26.28 -8.94
N LYS A 115 -3.09 27.54 -9.16
CA LYS A 115 -3.37 28.07 -10.49
C LYS A 115 -2.08 28.22 -11.28
N GLU A 116 -2.07 27.72 -12.51
CA GLU A 116 -0.95 27.86 -13.44
C GLU A 116 -0.63 29.34 -13.74
N GLY A 117 0.66 29.66 -13.87
CA GLY A 117 1.15 31.03 -14.10
C GLY A 117 1.02 31.99 -12.91
N SER A 118 0.53 31.52 -11.74
CA SER A 118 0.50 32.34 -10.52
C SER A 118 1.87 32.35 -9.82
N GLY A 119 2.11 33.35 -8.95
CA GLY A 119 3.32 33.37 -8.10
C GLY A 119 3.45 32.11 -7.23
N MET A 120 2.32 31.56 -6.77
CA MET A 120 2.28 30.29 -6.01
C MET A 120 2.73 29.09 -6.84
N ALA A 121 2.48 29.08 -8.15
CA ALA A 121 2.99 28.03 -9.03
C ALA A 121 4.52 28.04 -9.10
N GLY A 122 5.12 29.23 -9.22
CA GLY A 122 6.57 29.39 -9.20
C GLY A 122 7.19 28.91 -7.89
N GLN A 123 6.60 29.31 -6.75
CA GLN A 123 7.06 28.87 -5.42
C GLN A 123 6.99 27.34 -5.26
N LEU A 124 5.89 26.71 -5.69
CA LEU A 124 5.74 25.26 -5.63
C LEU A 124 6.74 24.53 -6.54
N GLU A 125 7.02 25.07 -7.73
CA GLU A 125 8.01 24.51 -8.65
C GLU A 125 9.44 24.61 -8.09
N ASP A 126 9.77 25.72 -7.44
CA ASP A 126 11.06 25.89 -6.77
C ASP A 126 11.22 24.93 -5.59
N LEU A 127 10.17 24.79 -4.77
CA LEU A 127 10.15 23.82 -3.67
C LEU A 127 10.32 22.38 -4.19
N LEU A 128 9.66 22.04 -5.30
CA LEU A 128 9.81 20.73 -5.95
C LEU A 128 11.23 20.52 -6.50
N ARG A 129 11.85 21.56 -7.06
CA ARG A 129 13.23 21.52 -7.55
C ARG A 129 14.24 21.30 -6.42
N GLU A 130 14.03 21.93 -5.27
CA GLU A 130 14.83 21.71 -4.07
C GLU A 130 14.68 20.27 -3.56
N ALA A 131 13.43 19.82 -3.39
CA ALA A 131 13.13 18.45 -3.02
C ALA A 131 13.80 17.45 -3.97
N GLY A 132 13.78 17.70 -5.28
CA GLY A 132 14.40 16.83 -6.28
C GLY A 132 15.91 16.62 -6.10
N LYS A 133 16.63 17.61 -5.54
CA LYS A 133 18.07 17.48 -5.25
C LYS A 133 18.34 16.60 -4.03
N ILE A 134 17.45 16.68 -3.04
CA ILE A 134 17.62 16.10 -1.70
C ILE A 134 16.96 14.72 -1.59
N ALA A 135 15.88 14.49 -2.33
CA ALA A 135 15.05 13.30 -2.22
C ALA A 135 15.86 12.02 -2.45
N ARG A 136 15.88 11.16 -1.45
CA ARG A 136 16.44 9.80 -1.50
C ARG A 136 15.41 8.84 -0.91
N PRO A 137 14.28 8.59 -1.61
CA PRO A 137 13.33 7.57 -1.17
C PRO A 137 14.02 6.21 -1.12
N LYS A 138 13.67 5.40 -0.12
CA LYS A 138 14.30 4.10 0.13
C LYS A 138 13.26 3.06 0.50
N ALA A 139 13.59 1.80 0.27
CA ALA A 139 12.81 0.69 0.79
C ALA A 139 13.73 -0.45 1.23
N CYS A 140 13.28 -1.25 2.18
CA CYS A 140 13.88 -2.53 2.50
C CYS A 140 12.78 -3.59 2.52
N TYR A 141 13.11 -4.79 2.09
CA TYR A 141 12.20 -5.92 2.19
C TYR A 141 12.97 -7.20 2.49
N ARG A 142 12.25 -8.24 2.86
CA ARG A 142 12.81 -9.59 3.00
C ARG A 142 11.95 -10.57 2.24
N VAL A 143 12.55 -11.62 1.68
CA VAL A 143 11.79 -12.81 1.29
C VAL A 143 11.56 -13.63 2.54
N ALA A 144 10.30 -13.95 2.86
CA ALA A 144 9.95 -14.66 4.09
C ALA A 144 8.89 -15.73 3.83
N PHE A 145 9.09 -16.92 4.37
CA PHE A 145 8.20 -18.06 4.22
C PHE A 145 7.26 -18.21 5.42
N ILE A 146 6.06 -18.70 5.16
CA ILE A 146 5.06 -18.97 6.21
C ILE A 146 5.34 -20.35 6.80
N ASP A 147 5.62 -20.40 8.09
CA ASP A 147 5.88 -21.65 8.81
C ASP A 147 4.60 -22.36 9.19
N SER A 148 3.62 -21.61 9.71
CA SER A 148 2.35 -22.16 10.17
C SER A 148 1.24 -21.12 10.19
N ARG A 149 0.01 -21.62 10.17
CA ARG A 149 -1.22 -20.84 10.20
C ARG A 149 -2.11 -21.38 11.31
N GLY A 150 -2.53 -20.52 12.23
CA GLY A 150 -3.54 -20.83 13.23
C GLY A 150 -4.93 -20.34 12.80
N GLU A 151 -5.80 -20.14 13.79
CA GLU A 151 -7.16 -19.63 13.58
C GLU A 151 -7.18 -18.15 13.21
N ASP A 152 -6.45 -17.32 13.97
CA ASP A 152 -6.37 -15.85 13.82
C ASP A 152 -4.92 -15.36 13.72
N GLN A 153 -3.98 -16.27 13.49
CA GLN A 153 -2.55 -16.00 13.55
C GLN A 153 -1.78 -16.66 12.41
N VAL A 154 -0.65 -16.06 12.05
CA VAL A 154 0.31 -16.60 11.09
C VAL A 154 1.71 -16.49 11.68
N VAL A 155 2.52 -17.53 11.48
CA VAL A 155 3.94 -17.50 11.83
C VAL A 155 4.74 -17.43 10.55
N ILE A 156 5.56 -16.39 10.43
CA ILE A 156 6.42 -16.13 9.28
C ILE A 156 7.85 -16.11 9.81
N GLU A 157 8.66 -17.09 9.42
CA GLU A 157 10.07 -17.20 9.81
C GLU A 157 10.30 -17.10 11.33
N GLY A 158 9.48 -17.81 12.09
CA GLY A 158 9.47 -17.85 13.55
C GLY A 158 8.79 -16.65 14.21
N VAL A 159 8.40 -15.63 13.45
CA VAL A 159 7.73 -14.43 13.97
C VAL A 159 6.22 -14.58 13.87
N ARG A 160 5.53 -14.46 15.00
CA ARG A 160 4.07 -14.53 15.08
C ARG A 160 3.43 -13.18 14.80
N PHE A 161 2.39 -13.18 13.97
CA PHE A 161 1.48 -12.07 13.75
C PHE A 161 0.05 -12.51 14.10
N THR A 162 -0.71 -11.61 14.72
CA THR A 162 -2.10 -11.86 15.11
C THR A 162 -3.02 -10.92 14.33
N SER A 163 -3.76 -11.49 13.39
CA SER A 163 -4.81 -10.85 12.59
C SER A 163 -5.54 -11.91 11.77
N ARG A 164 -6.87 -11.94 11.90
CA ARG A 164 -7.72 -12.86 11.14
C ARG A 164 -7.69 -12.51 9.65
N VAL A 165 -7.76 -11.23 9.32
CA VAL A 165 -7.71 -10.75 7.93
C VAL A 165 -6.38 -11.13 7.29
N LEU A 166 -5.26 -10.97 8.00
CA LEU A 166 -3.93 -11.36 7.51
C LEU A 166 -3.86 -12.87 7.31
N ARG A 167 -4.28 -13.65 8.30
CA ARG A 167 -4.34 -15.11 8.23
C ARG A 167 -5.14 -15.59 7.01
N VAL A 168 -6.34 -15.06 6.80
CA VAL A 168 -7.21 -15.47 5.67
C VAL A 168 -6.58 -15.06 4.33
N ASN A 169 -6.00 -13.86 4.24
CA ASN A 169 -5.37 -13.40 2.99
C ASN A 169 -4.09 -14.16 2.64
N LEU A 170 -3.41 -14.75 3.63
CA LEU A 170 -2.21 -15.57 3.45
C LEU A 170 -2.51 -17.08 3.35
N ASP A 171 -3.77 -17.48 3.22
CA ASP A 171 -4.17 -18.90 3.24
C ASP A 171 -3.47 -19.71 2.13
N GLN A 172 -3.44 -19.18 0.91
CA GLN A 172 -2.83 -19.81 -0.27
C GLN A 172 -1.40 -19.32 -0.55
N ALA A 173 -0.91 -18.31 0.16
CA ALA A 173 0.43 -17.77 -0.04
C ALA A 173 1.45 -18.61 0.74
N PHE A 174 2.53 -19.10 0.12
CA PHE A 174 3.63 -19.77 0.84
C PHE A 174 4.80 -18.84 1.16
N ARG A 175 4.91 -17.75 0.41
CA ARG A 175 5.99 -16.76 0.46
C ARG A 175 5.37 -15.37 0.54
N THR A 176 6.01 -14.53 1.33
CA THR A 176 5.63 -13.14 1.54
C THR A 176 6.85 -12.23 1.41
N PHE A 177 6.60 -10.94 1.27
CA PHE A 177 7.62 -9.90 1.25
C PHE A 177 7.29 -8.82 2.28
N PRO A 178 7.60 -9.06 3.56
CA PRO A 178 7.63 -8.01 4.58
C PRO A 178 8.49 -6.84 4.11
N PHE A 179 8.07 -5.61 4.36
CA PHE A 179 8.78 -4.42 3.89
C PHE A 179 8.58 -3.18 4.76
N VAL A 180 9.51 -2.24 4.59
CA VAL A 180 9.39 -0.83 4.95
C VAL A 180 9.82 0.02 3.77
N ALA A 181 9.08 1.08 3.47
CA ALA A 181 9.40 2.09 2.46
C ALA A 181 9.30 3.48 3.08
N THR A 182 10.13 4.43 2.66
CA THR A 182 10.22 5.76 3.25
C THR A 182 10.50 6.84 2.21
N CYS A 183 10.09 8.09 2.49
CA CYS A 183 10.55 9.25 1.73
C CYS A 183 12.05 9.55 1.91
N GLY A 184 12.68 8.95 2.94
CA GLY A 184 14.07 9.17 3.32
C GLY A 184 14.21 10.20 4.45
N PRO A 185 15.19 10.03 5.36
CA PRO A 185 15.47 10.99 6.44
C PRO A 185 15.83 12.38 5.90
N GLU A 186 16.42 12.45 4.72
CA GLU A 186 16.82 13.70 4.06
C GLU A 186 15.60 14.58 3.73
N MET A 187 14.50 13.95 3.30
CA MET A 187 13.24 14.65 3.02
C MET A 187 12.52 15.10 4.29
N GLU A 188 12.65 14.33 5.36
CA GLU A 188 12.09 14.68 6.66
C GLU A 188 12.80 15.90 7.25
N GLU A 189 14.14 15.91 7.19
CA GLU A 189 14.95 17.05 7.61
C GLU A 189 14.68 18.29 6.75
N TRP A 190 14.70 18.17 5.42
CA TRP A 190 14.38 19.26 4.51
C TRP A 190 13.00 19.88 4.79
N SER A 191 11.97 19.07 5.05
CA SER A 191 10.63 19.62 5.33
C SER A 191 10.57 20.50 6.58
N ARG A 192 11.51 20.36 7.53
CA ARG A 192 11.57 21.20 8.73
C ARG A 192 12.23 22.55 8.48
N SER A 193 13.03 22.68 7.42
CA SER A 193 13.62 23.97 7.02
C SER A 193 12.70 24.78 6.12
N VAL A 194 11.53 24.27 5.75
CA VAL A 194 10.55 24.98 4.92
C VAL A 194 9.72 25.92 5.81
N ASP A 195 9.79 27.21 5.50
CA ASP A 195 9.04 28.25 6.18
C ASP A 195 7.72 28.55 5.46
N GLY A 196 6.70 28.92 6.23
CA GLY A 196 5.36 29.24 5.71
C GLY A 196 4.39 28.05 5.75
N ILE A 197 3.15 28.34 6.14
CA ILE A 197 2.13 27.30 6.38
C ILE A 197 1.77 26.58 5.07
N VAL A 198 1.70 27.32 3.96
CA VAL A 198 1.31 26.79 2.65
C VAL A 198 2.44 25.93 2.07
N GLU A 199 3.67 26.41 2.19
CA GLU A 199 4.88 25.74 1.72
C GLU A 199 5.16 24.47 2.52
N GLN A 200 4.96 24.49 3.85
CA GLN A 200 5.03 23.28 4.68
C GLN A 200 3.98 22.25 4.27
N PHE A 201 2.75 22.68 3.97
CA PHE A 201 1.73 21.79 3.43
C PHE A 201 2.15 21.18 2.09
N TRP A 202 2.75 21.97 1.20
CA TRP A 202 3.29 21.46 -0.06
C TRP A 202 4.44 20.48 0.14
N ALA A 203 5.37 20.77 1.06
CA ALA A 203 6.48 19.88 1.41
C ALA A 203 5.97 18.52 1.93
N GLU A 204 4.91 18.53 2.74
CA GLU A 204 4.26 17.30 3.22
C GLU A 204 3.65 16.48 2.08
N GLU A 205 3.01 17.12 1.10
CA GLU A 205 2.45 16.45 -0.07
C GLU A 205 3.54 15.92 -1.02
N ILE A 206 4.68 16.63 -1.14
CA ILE A 206 5.86 16.15 -1.86
C ILE A 206 6.44 14.89 -1.18
N LYS A 207 6.55 14.88 0.15
CA LYS A 207 6.99 13.68 0.90
C LYS A 207 6.02 12.51 0.73
N VAL A 208 4.71 12.77 0.67
CA VAL A 208 3.69 11.74 0.37
C VAL A 208 3.93 11.14 -1.02
N ARG A 209 4.29 11.94 -2.03
CA ARG A 209 4.65 11.42 -3.36
C ARG A 209 5.93 10.61 -3.33
N ALA A 210 6.95 11.03 -2.58
CA ALA A 210 8.20 10.30 -2.44
C ALA A 210 7.99 8.88 -1.87
N VAL A 211 7.25 8.74 -0.76
CA VAL A 211 6.99 7.41 -0.17
C VAL A 211 6.06 6.56 -1.06
N ARG A 212 5.11 7.16 -1.77
CA ARG A 212 4.29 6.43 -2.75
C ARG A 212 5.12 5.91 -3.91
N GLY A 213 6.07 6.70 -4.41
CA GLY A 213 7.06 6.28 -5.40
C GLY A 213 7.90 5.11 -4.89
N ALA A 214 8.38 5.16 -3.64
CA ALA A 214 9.12 4.06 -3.03
C ALA A 214 8.33 2.75 -2.96
N VAL A 215 7.06 2.83 -2.55
CA VAL A 215 6.15 1.68 -2.51
C VAL A 215 5.90 1.11 -3.91
N GLY A 216 5.62 1.98 -4.90
CA GLY A 216 5.37 1.56 -6.28
C GLY A 216 6.60 0.89 -6.90
N PHE A 217 7.77 1.51 -6.74
CA PHE A 217 9.03 0.94 -7.18
C PHE A 217 9.31 -0.42 -6.54
N LEU A 218 9.08 -0.57 -5.22
CA LEU A 218 9.23 -1.87 -4.56
C LEU A 218 8.29 -2.92 -5.16
N GLN A 219 7.02 -2.58 -5.43
CA GLN A 219 6.07 -3.52 -6.02
C GLN A 219 6.54 -4.00 -7.41
N GLU A 220 6.99 -3.08 -8.26
CA GLU A 220 7.53 -3.42 -9.58
C GLU A 220 8.80 -4.26 -9.46
N TYR A 221 9.73 -3.85 -8.59
CA TYR A 221 10.95 -4.60 -8.30
C TYR A 221 10.64 -6.04 -7.88
N LEU A 222 9.68 -6.25 -6.97
CA LEU A 222 9.26 -7.58 -6.54
C LEU A 222 8.64 -8.39 -7.69
N THR A 223 7.86 -7.72 -8.54
CA THR A 223 7.23 -8.33 -9.72
C THR A 223 8.28 -8.82 -10.70
N ASP A 224 9.23 -7.97 -11.07
CA ASP A 224 10.29 -8.30 -12.03
C ASP A 224 11.26 -9.34 -11.48
N ARG A 225 11.65 -9.20 -10.20
CA ARG A 225 12.67 -10.03 -9.56
C ARG A 225 12.20 -11.45 -9.26
N TYR A 226 10.92 -11.62 -8.89
CA TYR A 226 10.40 -12.88 -8.35
C TYR A 226 9.21 -13.45 -9.10
N ASN A 227 8.65 -12.71 -10.05
CA ASN A 227 7.44 -13.04 -10.81
C ASN A 227 6.35 -13.75 -9.96
N PRO A 228 5.89 -13.13 -8.86
CA PRO A 228 5.01 -13.78 -7.90
C PRO A 228 3.56 -13.92 -8.39
N GLY A 229 3.23 -13.45 -9.60
CA GLY A 229 1.85 -13.22 -10.03
C GLY A 229 1.25 -11.96 -9.40
N PRO A 230 -0.09 -11.82 -9.36
CA PRO A 230 -0.74 -10.66 -8.77
C PRO A 230 -0.39 -10.50 -7.29
N LEU A 231 0.09 -9.31 -6.93
CA LEU A 231 0.44 -8.94 -5.55
C LEU A 231 -0.69 -8.18 -4.88
N SER A 232 -0.93 -8.52 -3.62
CA SER A 232 -1.72 -7.72 -2.67
C SER A 232 -0.84 -7.32 -1.49
N ARG A 233 -1.23 -6.26 -0.79
CA ARG A 233 -0.56 -5.83 0.45
C ARG A 233 -1.51 -5.62 1.59
N MET A 234 -0.97 -5.84 2.78
CA MET A 234 -1.57 -5.41 4.02
C MET A 234 -0.59 -4.53 4.79
N ASN A 235 -1.12 -3.54 5.50
CA ASN A 235 -0.38 -2.64 6.37
C ASN A 235 -0.97 -2.68 7.81
N PRO A 236 -0.16 -2.93 8.85
CA PRO A 236 -0.62 -2.83 10.24
C PRO A 236 -1.08 -1.40 10.57
N GLY A 237 -2.05 -1.29 11.47
CA GLY A 237 -2.67 -0.02 11.90
C GLY A 237 -3.71 0.55 10.95
N SER A 238 -3.90 -0.01 9.75
CA SER A 238 -4.96 0.41 8.83
C SER A 238 -6.34 -0.16 9.16
N LEU A 239 -6.36 -1.26 9.91
CA LEU A 239 -7.56 -1.99 10.30
C LEU A 239 -7.50 -2.29 11.79
N PRO A 240 -8.64 -2.29 12.52
CA PRO A 240 -8.67 -2.74 13.91
C PRO A 240 -8.17 -4.18 14.10
N ASP A 241 -8.48 -5.07 13.15
CA ASP A 241 -8.07 -6.48 13.18
C ASP A 241 -6.55 -6.70 13.02
N TRP A 242 -5.84 -5.74 12.42
CA TRP A 242 -4.38 -5.79 12.36
C TRP A 242 -3.79 -4.48 12.91
N PRO A 243 -3.67 -4.38 14.25
CA PRO A 243 -3.39 -3.11 14.92
C PRO A 243 -1.97 -2.60 14.66
N LEU A 244 -1.74 -1.32 14.97
CA LEU A 244 -0.46 -0.64 14.74
C LEU A 244 0.71 -1.30 15.50
N SER A 245 0.41 -1.94 16.64
CA SER A 245 1.38 -2.67 17.47
C SER A 245 2.08 -3.82 16.73
N GLU A 246 1.42 -4.39 15.71
CA GLU A 246 1.96 -5.46 14.87
C GLU A 246 3.11 -4.99 13.97
N GLN A 247 3.46 -3.71 13.98
CA GLN A 247 4.72 -3.24 13.43
C GLN A 247 5.94 -3.75 14.21
N LYS A 248 5.86 -3.98 15.53
CA LYS A 248 7.01 -4.52 16.29
C LYS A 248 7.47 -5.90 15.77
N PRO A 249 6.59 -6.91 15.62
CA PRO A 249 6.99 -8.17 15.00
C PRO A 249 7.44 -7.99 13.55
N LEU A 250 6.82 -7.08 12.78
CA LEU A 250 7.24 -6.79 11.40
C LEU A 250 8.68 -6.25 11.32
N PHE A 251 9.03 -5.30 12.20
CA PHE A 251 10.39 -4.75 12.29
C PHE A 251 11.38 -5.82 12.75
N SER A 252 10.99 -6.68 13.69
CA SER A 252 11.82 -7.81 14.14
C SER A 252 12.12 -8.77 13.00
N LEU A 253 11.12 -9.08 12.15
CA LEU A 253 11.27 -9.93 10.97
C LEU A 253 12.22 -9.32 9.92
N LEU A 254 12.20 -7.99 9.78
CA LEU A 254 13.07 -7.24 8.88
C LEU A 254 14.50 -7.01 9.43
N GLY A 255 14.75 -7.31 10.70
CA GLY A 255 16.05 -7.13 11.34
C GLY A 255 16.56 -5.69 11.21
N ASN A 256 17.83 -5.53 10.80
CA ASN A 256 18.47 -4.20 10.67
C ASN A 256 18.03 -3.42 9.42
N GLY A 257 17.16 -3.98 8.57
CA GLY A 257 16.76 -3.36 7.30
C GLY A 257 16.19 -1.95 7.45
N PRO A 258 15.19 -1.73 8.34
CA PRO A 258 14.61 -0.40 8.55
C PRO A 258 15.64 0.62 9.02
N ALA A 259 16.50 0.25 9.97
CA ALA A 259 17.56 1.14 10.46
C ALA A 259 18.57 1.48 9.36
N ALA A 260 18.93 0.52 8.49
CA ALA A 260 19.84 0.73 7.38
C ALA A 260 19.32 1.70 6.31
N ILE A 261 17.99 1.85 6.18
CA ILE A 261 17.36 2.86 5.32
C ILE A 261 16.96 4.14 6.08
N GLY A 262 17.39 4.28 7.33
CA GLY A 262 17.14 5.46 8.16
C GLY A 262 15.74 5.53 8.77
N VAL A 263 15.02 4.41 8.88
CA VAL A 263 13.71 4.33 9.53
C VAL A 263 13.83 3.76 10.94
N GLN A 264 13.25 4.47 11.90
CA GLN A 264 13.15 4.07 13.30
C GLN A 264 11.69 3.89 13.69
N LEU A 265 11.41 2.98 14.63
CA LEU A 265 10.09 2.75 15.22
C LEU A 265 10.15 3.14 16.70
N ASN A 266 9.31 4.07 17.14
CA ASN A 266 9.27 4.47 18.55
C ASN A 266 8.34 3.57 19.39
N ASP A 267 8.29 3.82 20.70
CA ASP A 267 7.49 3.02 21.64
C ASP A 267 5.98 3.09 21.37
N SER A 268 5.51 4.20 20.80
CA SER A 268 4.14 4.40 20.32
C SER A 268 3.89 3.81 18.93
N PHE A 269 4.81 3.01 18.40
CA PHE A 269 4.75 2.35 17.10
C PHE A 269 4.67 3.32 15.91
N LEU A 270 5.11 4.57 16.08
CA LEU A 270 5.20 5.53 14.99
C LEU A 270 6.59 5.46 14.37
N MET A 271 6.63 5.55 13.04
CA MET A 271 7.87 5.56 12.28
C MET A 271 8.42 6.97 12.15
N THR A 272 9.75 7.09 12.19
CA THR A 272 10.50 8.28 11.78
C THR A 272 11.45 7.89 10.67
N PRO A 273 11.39 8.51 9.47
CA PRO A 273 10.47 9.57 9.02
C PRO A 273 8.98 9.24 9.12
N VAL A 274 8.15 10.26 9.34
CA VAL A 274 6.69 10.08 9.45
C VAL A 274 6.08 9.59 8.14
N LYS A 275 6.62 10.02 6.99
CA LYS A 275 6.21 9.49 5.68
C LYS A 275 6.97 8.20 5.36
N SER A 276 6.67 7.18 6.16
CA SER A 276 7.10 5.81 5.97
C SER A 276 5.88 4.88 5.96
N VAL A 277 6.00 3.75 5.27
CA VAL A 277 4.97 2.72 5.15
C VAL A 277 5.61 1.37 5.41
N SER A 278 5.04 0.61 6.33
CA SER A 278 5.43 -0.77 6.62
C SER A 278 4.28 -1.71 6.24
N GLY A 279 4.59 -2.93 5.86
CA GLY A 279 3.56 -3.93 5.56
C GLY A 279 4.12 -5.26 5.06
N ILE A 280 3.21 -6.09 4.55
CA ILE A 280 3.54 -7.37 3.93
C ILE A 280 2.91 -7.40 2.54
N TRP A 281 3.73 -7.59 1.51
CA TRP A 281 3.29 -7.98 0.18
C TRP A 281 3.18 -9.50 0.09
N PHE A 282 2.18 -10.01 -0.63
CA PHE A 282 1.99 -11.45 -0.83
C PHE A 282 1.30 -11.73 -2.16
N PRO A 283 1.59 -12.88 -2.82
CA PRO A 283 0.82 -13.37 -3.94
C PRO A 283 -0.63 -13.61 -3.53
N ALA A 284 -1.59 -13.17 -4.35
CA ALA A 284 -3.01 -13.42 -4.11
C ALA A 284 -3.76 -13.63 -5.43
N GLU A 285 -4.63 -14.64 -5.49
CA GLU A 285 -5.49 -14.88 -6.66
C GLU A 285 -6.50 -13.76 -6.87
N SER A 286 -6.97 -13.15 -5.77
CA SER A 286 -7.86 -11.99 -5.78
C SER A 286 -7.16 -10.78 -5.19
N LYS A 287 -7.31 -9.63 -5.88
CA LYS A 287 -6.73 -8.37 -5.42
C LYS A 287 -7.37 -7.94 -4.10
N TYR A 288 -6.54 -7.66 -3.10
CA TYR A 288 -6.94 -7.17 -1.81
C TYR A 288 -6.27 -5.82 -1.51
N GLU A 289 -7.05 -4.90 -0.93
CA GLU A 289 -6.57 -3.64 -0.37
C GLU A 289 -7.25 -3.41 0.98
N ASN A 290 -6.49 -3.01 2.01
CA ASN A 290 -7.03 -2.66 3.33
C ASN A 290 -8.27 -1.74 3.25
N CYS A 291 -8.33 -0.85 2.24
CA CYS A 291 -9.43 0.09 2.03
C CYS A 291 -10.80 -0.60 1.84
N GLN A 292 -10.84 -1.86 1.41
CA GLN A 292 -12.08 -2.63 1.26
C GLN A 292 -12.74 -2.94 2.61
N LEU A 293 -11.98 -2.94 3.71
CA LEU A 293 -12.47 -3.17 5.08
C LEU A 293 -12.45 -1.90 5.96
N CYS A 294 -11.93 -0.78 5.46
CA CYS A 294 -11.82 0.47 6.20
C CYS A 294 -13.08 1.34 6.00
N ASN A 295 -13.85 1.56 7.06
CA ASN A 295 -15.09 2.36 7.06
C ASN A 295 -14.86 3.89 7.04
N ARG A 296 -13.60 4.37 7.04
CA ARG A 296 -13.29 5.80 6.99
C ARG A 296 -13.74 6.43 5.67
N GLU A 297 -14.82 7.21 5.67
CA GLU A 297 -15.44 7.75 4.45
C GLU A 297 -14.47 8.62 3.63
N ASN A 298 -14.00 9.73 4.20
CA ASN A 298 -13.20 10.74 3.50
C ASN A 298 -11.69 10.51 3.67
N CYS A 299 -11.20 9.31 3.34
CA CYS A 299 -9.78 9.02 3.39
C CYS A 299 -9.07 9.49 2.11
N PRO A 300 -8.15 10.49 2.17
CA PRO A 300 -7.44 10.99 1.00
C PRO A 300 -6.47 9.95 0.38
N GLY A 301 -6.17 8.88 1.11
CA GLY A 301 -5.35 7.75 0.66
C GLY A 301 -6.14 6.52 0.21
N ARG A 302 -7.46 6.63 0.02
CA ARG A 302 -8.31 5.49 -0.37
C ARG A 302 -7.92 4.95 -1.75
N ARG A 303 -7.68 3.63 -1.82
CA ARG A 303 -7.29 2.91 -3.05
C ARG A 303 -8.34 1.93 -3.57
N ALA A 304 -9.35 1.63 -2.75
CA ALA A 304 -10.48 0.78 -3.11
C ALA A 304 -11.75 1.24 -2.36
N PRO A 305 -12.95 1.04 -2.93
CA PRO A 305 -14.20 1.30 -2.22
C PRO A 305 -14.34 0.39 -0.99
N PHE A 306 -14.96 0.92 0.07
CA PHE A 306 -15.31 0.13 1.25
C PHE A 306 -16.44 -0.85 0.90
N ASP A 307 -16.32 -2.10 1.33
CA ASP A 307 -17.36 -3.13 1.17
C ASP A 307 -17.86 -3.54 2.56
N PRO A 308 -19.06 -3.08 2.97
CA PRO A 308 -19.59 -3.33 4.32
C PRO A 308 -19.84 -4.81 4.60
N GLY A 309 -20.04 -5.64 3.57
CA GLY A 309 -20.29 -7.07 3.75
C GLY A 309 -19.04 -7.95 3.61
N LEU A 310 -17.89 -7.41 3.20
CA LEU A 310 -16.69 -8.20 2.94
C LEU A 310 -16.18 -8.90 4.21
N MET A 311 -16.27 -8.24 5.37
CA MET A 311 -15.89 -8.83 6.65
C MET A 311 -16.69 -10.11 6.92
N GLU A 312 -18.01 -10.06 6.75
CA GLU A 312 -18.89 -11.21 6.94
C GLU A 312 -18.58 -12.31 5.93
N ARG A 313 -18.63 -11.98 4.63
CA ARG A 313 -18.59 -12.96 3.54
C ARG A 313 -17.27 -13.70 3.42
N LYS A 314 -16.14 -13.08 3.82
CA LYS A 314 -14.80 -13.66 3.64
C LYS A 314 -14.05 -13.92 4.95
N TYR A 315 -14.22 -13.06 5.95
CA TYR A 315 -13.34 -13.05 7.13
C TYR A 315 -14.04 -13.49 8.42
N ARG A 316 -15.38 -13.57 8.47
CA ARG A 316 -16.14 -14.02 9.64
C ARG A 316 -16.40 -15.53 9.66
N LEU A 317 -16.20 -16.22 8.53
CA LEU A 317 -16.51 -17.66 8.38
C LEU A 317 -15.63 -18.61 9.23
N LEU A 318 -14.75 -18.09 10.10
CA LEU A 318 -14.01 -18.86 11.10
C LEU A 318 -13.96 -18.07 12.43
N GLY A 319 -14.97 -18.26 13.29
CA GLY A 319 -14.96 -17.80 14.69
C GLY A 319 -15.19 -16.29 14.90
N SER A 320 -16.14 -15.96 15.77
CA SER A 320 -16.69 -14.62 16.07
C SER A 320 -15.67 -13.47 16.21
N TYR A 321 -15.90 -12.36 15.50
CA TYR A 321 -15.23 -11.06 15.69
C TYR A 321 -16.15 -10.12 16.51
N PRO A 322 -15.65 -9.39 17.52
CA PRO A 322 -16.45 -8.40 18.23
C PRO A 322 -16.82 -7.23 17.30
N SER A 323 -18.11 -6.93 17.21
CA SER A 323 -18.64 -5.77 16.48
C SER A 323 -17.97 -4.48 16.98
N ALA A 324 -17.59 -3.60 16.05
CA ALA A 324 -17.16 -2.24 16.41
C ALA A 324 -18.30 -1.51 17.14
N PRO A 325 -18.01 -0.67 18.16
CA PRO A 325 -19.03 0.18 18.75
C PRO A 325 -19.55 1.17 17.69
N GLY A 326 -20.87 1.27 17.61
CA GLY A 326 -21.60 2.17 16.70
C GLY A 326 -21.59 3.63 17.14
#